data_AF-A0AAD5VGC0-F1
#
_entry.id   AF-A0AAD5VGC0-F1
#
_cell.length_a   1.000
_cell.length_b   1.000
_cell.length_c   1.000
_cell.angle_alpha   90.00
_cell.angle_beta   90.00
_cell.angle_gamma   90.00
#
_symmetry.space_group_name_H-M   'P 1'
#
loop_
_entity.id
_entity.type
_entity.pdbx_description
1 polymer ?
#
loop_
_entity_poly.entity_id
_entity_poly.type
_entity_poly.pdbx_seq_one_letter_code
_entity_poly.pdbx_strand_id
1 'polypeptide(L)'
;MNAGGIRINIDAGNITLQQALDCFPFGNAYVQLNVTGAQLWDAFESVVSKVNVNNGLTVTSFAQVSKSMQFTYNPSNPNGSKLITLSIAGQPVVLSQTYLIATTDYVARGGDNFWPAHSNFAILETLDVVFGDYVKAQSPINYQLDGRIATTNETTPQKGN
;
A
#
# COMPACT_ATOMS: atom_id res chain seq x y z
N MET A 1 2.32 -0.96 -1.19
CA MET A 1 3.72 -0.92 -0.70
C MET A 1 3.90 0.27 0.23
N ASN A 2 4.98 0.30 1.02
CA ASN A 2 5.31 1.40 1.92
C ASN A 2 6.03 2.54 1.17
N ALA A 3 5.65 3.79 1.40
CA ALA A 3 6.18 4.97 0.72
C ALA A 3 7.69 5.16 0.99
N GLY A 4 8.15 4.83 2.20
CA GLY A 4 9.57 4.86 2.55
C GLY A 4 10.45 3.89 1.75
N GLY A 5 9.84 2.94 1.02
CA GLY A 5 10.51 2.05 0.07
C GLY A 5 10.83 2.70 -1.28
N ILE A 6 10.23 3.85 -1.60
CA ILE A 6 10.46 4.61 -2.83
C ILE A 6 11.39 5.78 -2.51
N ARG A 7 12.56 5.85 -3.16
CA ARG A 7 13.67 6.69 -2.65
C ARG A 7 14.04 7.90 -3.50
N ILE A 8 13.70 7.91 -4.79
CA ILE A 8 13.99 9.04 -5.67
C ILE A 8 12.78 9.37 -6.54
N ASN A 9 12.75 10.60 -7.03
CA ASN A 9 11.90 10.97 -8.16
C ASN A 9 12.62 10.60 -9.46
N ILE A 10 11.84 10.36 -10.52
CA ILE A 10 12.35 10.14 -11.88
C ILE A 10 11.80 11.27 -12.75
N ASP A 11 12.71 12.09 -13.27
CA ASP A 11 12.35 13.21 -14.15
C ASP A 11 11.85 12.70 -15.51
N ALA A 12 11.09 13.56 -16.20
CA ALA A 12 10.61 13.25 -17.53
C ALA A 12 11.76 13.00 -18.52
N GLY A 13 11.68 11.92 -19.29
CA GLY A 13 12.69 11.53 -20.26
C GLY A 13 12.91 10.03 -20.28
N ASN A 14 14.10 9.61 -20.73
CA ASN A 14 14.48 8.22 -20.75
C ASN A 14 14.69 7.71 -19.32
N ILE A 15 13.98 6.64 -18.96
CA ILE A 15 14.16 5.95 -17.68
C ILE A 15 15.28 4.93 -17.82
N THR A 16 16.29 5.04 -16.97
CA THR A 16 17.47 4.16 -16.96
C THR A 16 17.34 3.05 -15.91
N LEU A 17 18.11 1.97 -16.09
CA LEU A 17 18.23 0.93 -15.06
C LEU A 17 18.79 1.48 -13.73
N GLN A 18 19.73 2.43 -13.79
CA GLN A 18 20.27 3.06 -12.59
C GLN A 18 19.16 3.75 -11.79
N GLN A 19 18.25 4.48 -12.44
CA GLN A 19 17.10 5.11 -11.77
C GLN A 19 16.13 4.09 -11.17
N ALA A 20 15.96 2.92 -11.79
CA ALA A 20 15.16 1.84 -11.21
C ALA A 20 15.79 1.32 -9.89
N LEU A 21 17.11 1.08 -9.89
CA LEU A 21 17.87 0.65 -8.72
C LEU A 21 17.88 1.72 -7.61
N ASP A 22 18.08 2.98 -7.97
CA ASP A 22 18.06 4.10 -7.03
C ASP A 22 16.67 4.33 -6.42
N CYS A 23 15.61 4.04 -7.18
CA CYS A 23 14.22 4.13 -6.70
C CYS A 23 13.90 3.04 -5.67
N PHE A 24 14.40 1.82 -5.90
CA PHE A 24 14.16 0.63 -5.06
C PHE A 24 15.47 -0.01 -4.53
N PRO A 25 16.27 0.69 -3.71
CA PRO A 25 17.65 0.27 -3.40
C PRO A 25 17.76 -0.85 -2.35
N PHE A 26 16.63 -1.33 -1.83
CA PHE A 26 16.60 -2.27 -0.71
C PHE A 26 16.66 -3.74 -1.13
N GLY A 27 16.53 -4.03 -2.42
CA GLY A 27 16.42 -5.42 -2.91
C GLY A 27 15.14 -6.12 -2.43
N ASN A 28 14.14 -5.36 -1.98
CA ASN A 28 12.84 -5.91 -1.62
C ASN A 28 12.21 -6.57 -2.84
N ALA A 29 11.51 -7.68 -2.60
CA ALA A 29 10.77 -8.40 -3.62
C ALA A 29 9.26 -8.27 -3.37
N TYR A 30 8.45 -8.46 -4.41
CA TYR A 30 7.02 -8.55 -4.20
C TYR A 30 6.61 -9.97 -3.79
N VAL A 31 5.55 -10.03 -3.01
CA VAL A 31 4.92 -11.27 -2.52
C VAL A 31 3.42 -11.17 -2.71
N GLN A 32 2.75 -12.32 -2.68
CA GLN A 32 1.29 -12.39 -2.65
C GLN A 32 0.80 -12.88 -1.29
N LEU A 33 -0.19 -12.18 -0.73
CA LEU A 33 -0.79 -12.52 0.56
C LEU A 33 -2.30 -12.70 0.41
N ASN A 34 -2.84 -13.74 1.05
CA ASN A 34 -4.26 -13.82 1.34
C ASN A 34 -4.52 -13.13 2.68
N VAL A 35 -5.29 -12.05 2.66
CA VAL A 35 -5.66 -11.28 3.86
C VAL A 35 -7.17 -11.11 3.92
N THR A 36 -7.74 -11.12 5.11
CA THR A 36 -9.16 -10.79 5.26
C THR A 36 -9.39 -9.30 5.05
N GLY A 37 -10.61 -8.91 4.69
CA GLY A 37 -11.00 -7.50 4.62
C GLY A 37 -10.83 -6.79 5.95
N ALA A 38 -11.03 -7.49 7.07
CA ALA A 38 -10.74 -6.98 8.41
C ALA A 38 -9.24 -6.68 8.61
N GLN A 39 -8.35 -7.60 8.27
CA GLN A 39 -6.90 -7.38 8.35
C GLN A 39 -6.45 -6.22 7.45
N LEU A 40 -7.04 -6.12 6.26
CA LEU A 40 -6.75 -5.03 5.35
C LEU A 40 -7.24 -3.68 5.91
N TRP A 41 -8.47 -3.63 6.44
CA TRP A 41 -9.02 -2.45 7.08
C TRP A 41 -8.12 -1.96 8.22
N ASP A 42 -7.74 -2.87 9.12
CA ASP A 42 -6.91 -2.58 10.28
C ASP A 42 -5.52 -2.07 9.89
N ALA A 43 -4.94 -2.61 8.82
CA ALA A 43 -3.66 -2.14 8.30
C ALA A 43 -3.76 -0.72 7.73
N PHE A 44 -4.81 -0.41 6.97
CA PHE A 44 -5.01 0.94 6.45
C PHE A 44 -5.36 1.94 7.56
N GLU A 45 -6.16 1.55 8.56
CA GLU A 45 -6.38 2.36 9.77
C GLU A 45 -5.05 2.65 10.49
N SER A 46 -4.19 1.63 10.61
CA SER A 46 -2.87 1.75 11.24
C SER A 46 -1.98 2.76 10.49
N VAL A 47 -1.99 2.70 9.16
CA VAL A 47 -1.26 3.62 8.29
C VAL A 47 -1.74 5.05 8.44
N VAL A 48 -3.05 5.30 8.39
CA VAL A 48 -3.57 6.68 8.44
C VAL A 48 -3.53 7.28 9.84
N SER A 49 -3.55 6.44 10.88
CA SER A 49 -3.39 6.87 12.28
C SER A 49 -1.94 6.98 12.75
N LYS A 50 -0.99 6.44 11.97
CA LYS A 50 0.43 6.30 12.35
C LYS A 50 0.65 5.45 13.61
N VAL A 51 -0.34 4.64 13.99
CA VAL A 51 -0.30 3.77 15.18
C VAL A 51 -0.98 2.45 14.82
N ASN A 52 -0.28 1.34 15.02
CA ASN A 52 -0.84 0.03 14.70
C ASN A 52 -1.97 -0.33 15.66
N VAL A 53 -3.15 -0.66 15.11
CA VAL A 53 -4.36 -0.91 15.90
C VAL A 53 -4.30 -2.18 16.75
N ASN A 54 -3.40 -3.11 16.42
CA ASN A 54 -3.25 -4.39 17.13
C ASN A 54 -2.28 -4.29 18.31
N ASN A 55 -1.20 -3.52 18.19
CA ASN A 55 -0.12 -3.47 19.19
C ASN A 55 0.16 -2.07 19.78
N GLY A 56 -0.46 -1.02 19.25
CA GLY A 56 -0.29 0.36 19.72
C GLY A 56 1.08 0.99 19.41
N LEU A 57 1.95 0.31 18.67
CA LEU A 57 3.27 0.83 18.30
C LEU A 57 3.17 1.73 17.07
N THR A 58 4.14 2.63 16.92
CA THR A 58 4.21 3.59 15.81
C THR A 58 4.27 2.87 14.46
N VAL A 59 3.57 3.42 13.47
CA VAL A 59 3.71 3.08 12.05
C VAL A 59 4.64 4.11 11.40
N THR A 60 5.74 3.65 10.80
CA THR A 60 6.87 4.51 10.38
C THR A 60 6.83 4.96 8.92
N SER A 61 5.81 4.54 8.16
CA SER A 61 5.68 4.84 6.74
C SER A 61 4.21 4.96 6.34
N PHE A 62 3.95 5.45 5.14
CA PHE A 62 2.60 5.60 4.60
C PHE A 62 2.36 4.61 3.45
N ALA A 63 1.12 4.19 3.20
CA ALA A 63 0.82 3.24 2.13
C ALA A 63 0.72 3.94 0.76
N GLN A 64 1.33 3.35 -0.25
CA GLN A 64 1.06 3.59 -1.67
C GLN A 64 0.28 2.42 -2.25
N VAL A 65 -0.73 2.73 -3.08
CA VAL A 65 -1.71 1.75 -3.60
C VAL A 65 -1.82 1.78 -5.12
N SER A 66 -2.22 0.64 -5.71
CA SER A 66 -2.45 0.49 -7.15
C SER A 66 -3.78 1.13 -7.57
N LYS A 67 -4.00 1.25 -8.89
CA LYS A 67 -5.24 1.80 -9.48
C LYS A 67 -6.51 1.05 -9.05
N SER A 68 -6.38 -0.22 -8.68
CA SER A 68 -7.53 -1.01 -8.21
C SER A 68 -7.94 -0.68 -6.78
N MET A 69 -7.19 0.16 -6.04
CA MET A 69 -7.50 0.49 -4.65
C MET A 69 -7.70 1.99 -4.48
N GLN A 70 -8.70 2.35 -3.69
CA GLN A 70 -8.93 3.73 -3.26
C GLN A 70 -9.38 3.76 -1.81
N PHE A 71 -8.89 4.73 -1.04
CA PHE A 71 -9.33 4.96 0.33
C PHE A 71 -9.40 6.45 0.67
N THR A 72 -10.30 6.76 1.60
CA THR A 72 -10.40 8.09 2.20
C THR A 72 -10.20 8.02 3.70
N TYR A 73 -9.63 9.07 4.28
CA TYR A 73 -9.45 9.15 5.72
C TYR A 73 -9.68 10.56 6.26
N ASN A 74 -10.16 10.65 7.49
CA ASN A 74 -10.31 11.90 8.21
C ASN A 74 -9.20 12.00 9.28
N PRO A 75 -8.18 12.85 9.09
CA PRO A 75 -7.09 12.98 10.05
C PRO A 75 -7.53 13.58 11.39
N SER A 76 -8.69 14.22 11.48
CA SER A 76 -9.25 14.79 12.71
C SER A 76 -9.99 13.76 13.58
N ASN A 77 -10.34 12.60 13.03
CA ASN A 77 -10.96 11.52 13.81
C ASN A 77 -9.98 10.92 14.84
N PRO A 78 -10.47 10.33 15.95
CA PRO A 78 -9.62 9.57 16.85
C PRO A 78 -9.02 8.33 16.17
N ASN A 79 -7.87 7.85 16.68
CA ASN A 79 -7.28 6.60 16.20
C ASN A 79 -8.30 5.46 16.36
N GLY A 80 -8.40 4.58 15.36
CA GLY A 80 -9.41 3.53 15.26
C GLY A 80 -10.62 3.92 14.41
N SER A 81 -10.77 5.19 14.03
CA SER A 81 -11.83 5.65 13.13
C SER A 81 -11.36 6.65 12.08
N LYS A 82 -10.06 6.80 11.83
CA LYS A 82 -9.57 7.75 10.83
C LYS A 82 -9.83 7.28 9.41
N LEU A 83 -9.73 5.99 9.13
CA LEU A 83 -10.10 5.40 7.85
C LEU A 83 -11.62 5.47 7.67
N ILE A 84 -12.06 6.13 6.60
CA ILE A 84 -13.48 6.33 6.31
C ILE A 84 -13.95 5.33 5.25
N THR A 85 -13.25 5.24 4.12
CA THR A 85 -13.56 4.25 3.09
C THR A 85 -12.32 3.48 2.69
N LEU A 86 -12.51 2.23 2.29
CA LEU A 86 -11.51 1.43 1.60
C LEU A 86 -12.23 0.59 0.55
N SER A 87 -11.78 0.69 -0.70
CA SER A 87 -12.39 0.00 -1.83
C SER A 87 -11.35 -0.72 -2.68
N ILE A 88 -11.78 -1.83 -3.28
CA ILE A 88 -11.02 -2.62 -4.26
C ILE A 88 -11.91 -2.79 -5.50
N ALA A 89 -11.37 -2.45 -6.67
CA ALA A 89 -12.08 -2.47 -7.95
C ALA A 89 -13.41 -1.70 -7.92
N GLY A 90 -13.45 -0.58 -7.18
CA GLY A 90 -14.64 0.26 -7.02
C GLY A 90 -15.70 -0.29 -6.06
N GLN A 91 -15.45 -1.44 -5.41
CA GLN A 91 -16.35 -2.01 -4.41
C GLN A 91 -15.78 -1.80 -3.00
N PRO A 92 -16.60 -1.42 -2.01
CA PRO A 92 -16.17 -1.36 -0.62
C PRO A 92 -15.59 -2.70 -0.16
N VAL A 93 -14.54 -2.64 0.66
CA VAL A 93 -13.97 -3.84 1.28
C VAL A 93 -14.98 -4.46 2.24
N VAL A 94 -15.23 -5.75 2.04
CA VAL A 94 -16.07 -6.61 2.88
C VAL A 94 -15.18 -7.30 3.91
N LEU A 95 -15.45 -7.07 5.20
CA LEU A 95 -14.54 -7.51 6.27
C LEU A 95 -14.36 -9.03 6.33
N SER A 96 -15.43 -9.76 6.00
CA SER A 96 -15.48 -11.22 6.02
C SER A 96 -14.83 -11.89 4.79
N GLN A 97 -14.56 -11.14 3.73
CA GLN A 97 -13.98 -11.67 2.49
C GLN A 97 -12.45 -11.76 2.58
N THR A 98 -11.86 -12.76 1.90
CA THR A 98 -10.41 -12.86 1.69
C THR A 98 -10.03 -12.21 0.37
N TYR A 99 -8.98 -11.40 0.39
CA TYR A 99 -8.39 -10.72 -0.75
C TYR A 99 -6.97 -11.24 -0.98
N LEU A 100 -6.67 -11.56 -2.23
CA LEU A 100 -5.30 -11.78 -2.68
C LEU A 100 -4.69 -10.43 -3.04
N ILE A 101 -3.67 -10.01 -2.30
CA ILE A 101 -2.97 -8.74 -2.53
C ILE A 101 -1.50 -8.98 -2.89
N ALA A 102 -0.91 -8.04 -3.62
CA ALA A 102 0.53 -7.97 -3.82
C ALA A 102 1.13 -6.84 -2.96
N THR A 103 2.21 -7.14 -2.24
CA THR A 103 2.96 -6.16 -1.43
C THR A 103 4.44 -6.51 -1.42
N THR A 104 5.28 -5.74 -0.72
CA THR A 104 6.70 -6.09 -0.54
C THR A 104 6.86 -7.14 0.54
N ASP A 105 7.86 -8.01 0.40
CA ASP A 105 8.26 -8.98 1.41
C ASP A 105 8.59 -8.31 2.75
N TYR A 106 9.21 -7.12 2.73
CA TYR A 106 9.44 -6.28 3.90
C TYR A 106 8.14 -5.98 4.68
N VAL A 107 7.12 -5.44 4.00
CA VAL A 107 5.83 -5.14 4.65
C VAL A 107 5.13 -6.43 5.08
N ALA A 108 5.21 -7.50 4.27
CA ALA A 108 4.62 -8.78 4.61
C ALA A 108 5.19 -9.37 5.92
N ARG A 109 6.48 -9.16 6.20
CA ARG A 109 7.15 -9.58 7.44
C ARG A 109 6.90 -8.64 8.63
N GLY A 110 5.97 -7.68 8.52
CA GLY A 110 5.65 -6.71 9.57
C GLY A 110 6.48 -5.43 9.53
N GLY A 111 7.21 -5.19 8.44
CA GLY A 111 7.94 -3.94 8.20
C GLY A 111 7.02 -2.71 8.28
N ASP A 112 7.58 -1.60 8.74
CA ASP A 112 6.86 -0.36 9.07
C ASP A 112 5.66 -0.51 10.03
N ASN A 113 5.49 -1.69 10.62
CA ASN A 113 4.43 -2.00 11.58
C ASN A 113 3.00 -1.83 11.02
N PHE A 114 2.77 -2.04 9.72
CA PHE A 114 1.42 -1.91 9.12
C PHE A 114 0.44 -2.95 9.67
N TRP A 115 0.93 -4.17 9.91
CA TRP A 115 0.18 -5.31 10.44
C TRP A 115 1.16 -6.31 11.09
N PRO A 116 0.66 -7.34 11.81
CA PRO A 116 1.51 -8.45 12.25
C PRO A 116 2.23 -9.13 11.08
N ALA A 117 3.37 -9.77 11.37
CA ALA A 117 4.12 -10.50 10.36
C ALA A 117 3.32 -11.69 9.80
N HIS A 118 3.25 -11.79 8.49
CA HIS A 118 2.82 -12.99 7.77
C HIS A 118 4.04 -13.89 7.52
N SER A 119 3.82 -15.20 7.49
CA SER A 119 4.91 -16.19 7.32
C SER A 119 4.70 -17.14 6.13
N ASN A 120 3.50 -17.20 5.55
CA ASN A 120 3.16 -18.11 4.47
C ASN A 120 2.97 -17.36 3.15
N PHE A 121 4.07 -17.13 2.44
CA PHE A 121 4.08 -16.57 1.10
C PHE A 121 5.36 -16.95 0.36
N ALA A 122 5.30 -16.96 -0.97
CA ALA A 122 6.47 -17.07 -1.82
C ALA A 122 7.06 -15.69 -2.10
N ILE A 123 8.38 -15.58 -2.05
CA ILE A 123 9.12 -14.47 -2.61
C ILE A 123 9.11 -14.64 -4.13
N LEU A 124 8.71 -13.58 -4.85
CA LEU A 124 8.62 -13.59 -6.30
C LEU A 124 9.83 -12.83 -6.86
N GLU A 125 9.60 -11.70 -7.52
CA GLU A 125 10.68 -10.94 -8.17
C GLU A 125 10.99 -9.63 -7.42
N THR A 126 12.21 -9.11 -7.60
CA THR A 126 12.64 -7.84 -6.99
C THR A 126 11.94 -6.63 -7.62
N LEU A 127 11.74 -5.57 -6.82
CA LEU A 127 11.00 -4.39 -7.28
C LEU A 127 11.67 -3.65 -8.44
N ASP A 128 13.00 -3.62 -8.49
CA ASP A 128 13.77 -3.00 -9.58
C ASP A 128 13.54 -3.70 -10.92
N VAL A 129 13.51 -5.04 -10.92
CA VAL A 129 13.18 -5.84 -12.11
C VAL A 129 11.72 -5.64 -12.51
N VAL A 130 10.79 -5.76 -11.57
CA VAL A 130 9.35 -5.54 -11.83
C VAL A 130 9.08 -4.14 -12.38
N PHE A 131 9.72 -3.12 -11.82
CA PHE A 131 9.59 -1.76 -12.31
C PHE A 131 10.21 -1.59 -13.70
N GLY A 132 11.40 -2.13 -13.94
CA GLY A 132 12.06 -2.09 -15.24
C GLY A 132 11.21 -2.74 -16.35
N ASP A 133 10.59 -3.88 -16.05
CA ASP A 133 9.73 -4.57 -17.01
C ASP A 133 8.40 -3.85 -17.22
N TYR A 134 7.82 -3.26 -16.17
CA TYR A 134 6.66 -2.38 -16.30
C TYR A 134 6.97 -1.18 -17.22
N VAL A 135 8.12 -0.52 -17.03
CA VAL A 135 8.55 0.61 -17.86
C VAL A 135 8.69 0.20 -19.32
N LYS A 136 9.35 -0.93 -19.62
CA LYS A 136 9.46 -1.43 -21.00
C LYS A 136 8.09 -1.73 -21.61
N ALA A 137 7.20 -2.36 -20.86
CA ALA A 137 5.89 -2.78 -21.35
C ALA A 137 4.90 -1.62 -21.53
N GLN A 138 5.05 -0.53 -20.78
CA GLN A 138 4.10 0.58 -20.74
C GLN A 138 4.66 1.88 -21.35
N SER A 139 5.83 1.84 -21.99
CA SER A 139 6.43 3.02 -22.61
C SER A 139 5.63 3.48 -23.84
N PRO A 140 5.33 4.79 -23.98
CA PRO A 140 5.62 5.86 -23.04
C PRO A 140 4.69 5.85 -21.81
N ILE A 141 5.28 5.99 -20.61
CA ILE A 141 4.50 6.09 -19.37
C ILE A 141 3.92 7.49 -19.24
N ASN A 142 2.59 7.58 -19.22
CA ASN A 142 1.87 8.78 -18.82
C ASN A 142 1.17 8.51 -17.48
N TYR A 143 1.56 9.23 -16.43
CA TYR A 143 0.92 9.14 -15.12
C TYR A 143 0.12 10.41 -14.82
N GLN A 144 -0.97 10.24 -14.09
CA GLN A 144 -1.80 11.31 -13.57
C GLN A 144 -2.26 10.93 -12.16
N LEU A 145 -2.45 11.94 -11.30
CA LEU A 145 -3.10 11.72 -10.02
C LEU A 145 -4.56 11.36 -10.27
N ASP A 146 -4.97 10.18 -9.81
CA ASP A 146 -6.30 9.60 -10.03
C ASP A 146 -7.09 9.45 -8.71
N GLY A 147 -6.67 10.16 -7.65
CA GLY A 147 -7.44 10.28 -6.41
C GLY A 147 -7.54 9.01 -5.59
N ARG A 148 -6.57 8.08 -5.69
CA ARG A 148 -6.54 6.83 -4.89
C ARG A 148 -6.50 7.06 -3.39
N ILE A 149 -5.94 8.19 -2.95
CA ILE A 149 -5.78 8.53 -1.55
C ILE A 149 -6.29 9.96 -1.38
N ALA A 150 -7.29 10.16 -0.53
CA ALA A 150 -7.84 11.48 -0.26
C ALA A 150 -8.22 11.66 1.21
N THR A 151 -8.17 12.91 1.68
CA THR A 151 -8.75 13.28 2.96
C THR A 151 -10.24 13.61 2.81
N THR A 152 -11.00 13.45 3.89
CA THR A 152 -12.43 13.80 3.94
C THR A 152 -12.80 14.40 5.30
N ASN A 153 -13.93 15.10 5.35
CA ASN A 153 -14.54 15.59 6.59
C ASN A 153 -15.59 14.62 7.15
N GLU A 154 -15.89 13.53 6.45
CA GLU A 154 -16.75 12.45 6.95
C GLU A 154 -16.13 11.84 8.22
N THR A 155 -16.98 11.46 9.17
CA THR A 155 -16.53 11.01 10.50
C THR A 155 -16.86 9.55 10.79
N THR A 156 -17.69 8.91 9.96
CA THR A 156 -18.17 7.54 10.19
C THR A 156 -17.49 6.57 9.21
N PRO A 157 -16.72 5.59 9.71
CA PRO A 157 -16.20 4.49 8.92
C PRO A 157 -17.30 3.74 8.14
N GLN A 158 -17.09 3.58 6.84
CA GLN A 158 -17.97 2.85 5.92
C GLN A 158 -17.34 1.50 5.58
N LYS A 159 -17.59 0.51 6.43
CA LYS A 159 -17.15 -0.89 6.24
C LYS A 159 -18.19 -1.65 5.42
N GLY A 160 -17.77 -2.48 4.47
CA GLY A 160 -18.66 -3.45 3.84
C GLY A 160 -18.98 -4.59 4.82
N ASN A 161 -20.25 -5.02 4.84
CA ASN A 161 -20.72 -6.17 5.64
C ASN A 161 -20.06 -7.48 5.19
#